data_AF-A0A7V3AE41-F1
#
_entry.id   AF-A0A7V3AE41-F1
#
_cell.length_a   1.000
_cell.length_b   1.000
_cell.length_c   1.000
_cell.angle_alpha   90.00
_cell.angle_beta   90.00
_cell.angle_gamma   90.00
#
_symmetry.space_group_name_H-M   'P 1'
#
loop_
_entity.id
_entity.type
_entity.pdbx_description
1 polymer ?
#
loop_
_entity_poly.entity_id
_entity_poly.type
_entity_poly.pdbx_seq_one_letter_code
_entity_poly.pdbx_strand_id
1 'polypeptide(L)'
;MTSTNWIDTERILRYAARIPPERRTTDLETAYEFSRQRLEEFGSLGSVPLPADPVERGQELVFRAMQADSPSQALRLAEDALRADPECLDAMAIVAQQKHESWPERAAEFERIVATGERRLGGPAFFEAHKGEFWHRVETRPYMRVREQLAHLLAFTDRVPEALAHYEALLELDPLDHLHIRVVLLSRCLELGRLDDAKRIMARFPHGRAAYLWARVLGHFLAGNLPAASLAHRRALDASARLETAICDRLEPEPRENDPLGELDKMDVVESTLIIAWDRHPEALGWLLDGGWAFSDREVDAHVASFKPPVSKLFSIEEPDEYDWIDYPVKHGFTEADIPELVRMATDHALQENEDYSICFGAVHAWRALAQLRAQAAIAPLIEAFTADLDDYSANDFPRIFELLGPEAIPGLRALLVGRHDLGLRTAAVQALWRIGTAHAEAGKRCAEQEEGSAHE
;
A
#
# COMPACT_ATOMS: atom_id res chain seq x y z
N MET A 1 -18.60 -13.00 3.57
CA MET A 1 -18.58 -12.97 2.10
C MET A 1 -17.48 -13.92 1.67
N THR A 2 -17.83 -15.07 1.11
CA THR A 2 -16.89 -16.01 0.49
C THR A 2 -16.06 -15.25 -0.54
N SER A 3 -14.74 -15.46 -0.61
CA SER A 3 -13.88 -14.76 -1.56
C SER A 3 -14.31 -15.16 -2.98
N THR A 4 -15.16 -14.36 -3.60
CA THR A 4 -15.52 -14.49 -5.01
C THR A 4 -14.22 -14.39 -5.81
N ASN A 5 -13.91 -15.39 -6.64
CA ASN A 5 -12.78 -15.35 -7.56
C ASN A 5 -12.88 -14.07 -8.40
N TRP A 6 -11.77 -13.39 -8.68
CA TRP A 6 -11.76 -12.13 -9.43
C TRP A 6 -12.44 -12.28 -10.81
N ILE A 7 -12.38 -13.46 -11.42
CA ILE A 7 -13.06 -13.78 -12.69
C ILE A 7 -14.58 -13.68 -12.54
N ASP A 8 -15.12 -14.17 -11.43
CA ASP A 8 -16.56 -14.05 -11.15
C ASP A 8 -16.93 -12.58 -10.91
N THR A 9 -16.05 -11.81 -10.27
CA THR A 9 -16.24 -10.36 -10.13
C THR A 9 -16.29 -9.67 -11.51
N GLU A 10 -15.41 -10.06 -12.45
CA GLU A 10 -15.44 -9.56 -13.83
C GLU A 10 -16.75 -9.92 -14.54
N ARG A 11 -17.25 -11.15 -14.41
CA ARG A 11 -18.53 -11.59 -14.98
C ARG A 11 -19.68 -10.72 -14.47
N ILE A 12 -19.73 -10.47 -13.16
CA ILE A 12 -20.77 -9.66 -12.53
C ILE A 12 -20.71 -8.21 -13.03
N LEU A 13 -19.52 -7.61 -13.07
CA LEU A 13 -19.35 -6.23 -13.50
C LEU A 13 -19.68 -6.05 -14.99
N ARG A 14 -19.32 -7.01 -15.84
CA ARG A 14 -19.71 -7.01 -17.26
C ARG A 14 -21.20 -7.20 -17.46
N TYR A 15 -21.85 -8.01 -16.61
CA TYR A 15 -23.31 -8.08 -16.60
C TYR A 15 -23.92 -6.72 -16.22
N ALA A 16 -23.46 -6.12 -15.13
CA ALA A 16 -23.95 -4.83 -14.64
C ALA A 16 -23.73 -3.69 -15.65
N ALA A 17 -22.61 -3.68 -16.38
CA ALA A 17 -22.30 -2.69 -17.40
C ALA A 17 -23.31 -2.68 -18.57
N ARG A 18 -23.99 -3.81 -18.81
CA ARG A 18 -25.03 -3.94 -19.85
C ARG A 18 -26.40 -3.42 -19.41
N ILE A 19 -26.57 -3.10 -18.12
CA ILE A 19 -27.83 -2.56 -17.61
C ILE A 19 -27.92 -1.08 -18.03
N PRO A 20 -29.00 -0.68 -18.74
CA PRO A 20 -29.19 0.70 -19.14
C PRO A 20 -29.10 1.67 -17.95
N PRO A 21 -28.50 2.87 -18.12
CA PRO A 21 -28.29 3.84 -17.04
C PRO A 21 -29.55 4.13 -16.21
N GLU A 22 -30.71 4.13 -16.86
CA GLU A 22 -32.02 4.45 -16.28
C GLU A 22 -32.53 3.39 -15.29
N ARG A 23 -31.87 2.22 -15.21
CA ARG A 23 -32.24 1.12 -14.30
C ARG A 23 -31.17 0.78 -13.26
N ARG A 24 -30.00 1.40 -13.29
CA ARG A 24 -28.82 0.98 -12.49
C ARG A 24 -29.01 1.00 -10.98
N THR A 25 -29.73 1.97 -10.40
CA THR A 25 -29.88 2.08 -8.94
C THR A 25 -30.83 1.03 -8.36
N THR A 26 -31.86 0.63 -9.10
CA THR A 26 -32.76 -0.47 -8.72
C THR A 26 -32.12 -1.82 -9.05
N ASP A 27 -31.32 -1.87 -10.13
CA ASP A 27 -30.79 -3.12 -10.65
C ASP A 27 -29.37 -3.49 -10.17
N LEU A 28 -28.69 -2.69 -9.33
CA LEU A 28 -27.43 -3.13 -8.68
C LEU A 28 -27.70 -4.21 -7.63
N GLU A 29 -28.80 -4.06 -6.87
CA GLU A 29 -29.35 -5.13 -6.04
C GLU A 29 -29.77 -6.31 -6.93
N THR A 30 -30.35 -6.03 -8.10
CA THR A 30 -30.64 -7.06 -9.12
C THR A 30 -29.41 -7.69 -9.76
N ALA A 31 -28.26 -7.04 -9.86
CA ALA A 31 -27.04 -7.66 -10.41
C ALA A 31 -26.47 -8.67 -9.41
N TYR A 32 -26.52 -8.35 -8.11
CA TYR A 32 -26.19 -9.28 -7.05
C TYR A 32 -27.20 -10.43 -6.97
N GLU A 33 -28.51 -10.13 -7.02
CA GLU A 33 -29.57 -11.14 -7.06
C GLU A 33 -29.53 -12.00 -8.33
N PHE A 34 -29.21 -11.42 -9.48
CA PHE A 34 -29.03 -12.13 -10.75
C PHE A 34 -27.86 -13.09 -10.64
N SER A 35 -26.75 -12.64 -10.06
CA SER A 35 -25.58 -13.49 -9.82
C SER A 35 -25.91 -14.63 -8.88
N ARG A 36 -26.66 -14.35 -7.79
CA ARG A 36 -27.18 -15.36 -6.87
C ARG A 36 -28.11 -16.35 -7.57
N GLN A 37 -29.06 -15.87 -8.38
CA GLN A 37 -29.99 -16.71 -9.13
C GLN A 37 -29.26 -17.61 -10.15
N ARG A 38 -28.25 -17.08 -10.84
CA ARG A 38 -27.41 -17.86 -11.77
C ARG A 38 -26.56 -18.90 -11.05
N LEU A 39 -26.01 -18.57 -9.89
CA LEU A 39 -25.32 -19.54 -9.03
C LEU A 39 -26.27 -20.64 -8.56
N GLU A 40 -27.51 -20.31 -8.20
CA GLU A 40 -28.55 -21.28 -7.81
C GLU A 40 -28.98 -22.17 -8.99
N GLU A 41 -29.11 -21.61 -10.19
CA GLU A 41 -29.58 -22.31 -11.39
C GLU A 41 -28.49 -23.18 -12.05
N PHE A 42 -27.25 -22.69 -12.12
CA PHE A 42 -26.16 -23.32 -12.87
C PHE A 42 -25.03 -23.88 -11.99
N GLY A 43 -25.10 -23.69 -10.67
CA GLY A 43 -24.08 -24.11 -9.71
C GLY A 43 -22.78 -23.27 -9.74
N SER A 44 -22.50 -22.60 -10.85
CA SER A 44 -21.35 -21.71 -11.05
C SER A 44 -21.66 -20.66 -12.12
N LEU A 45 -21.11 -19.45 -11.98
CA LEU A 45 -21.22 -18.40 -12.99
C LEU A 45 -20.53 -18.79 -14.32
N GLY A 46 -19.53 -19.68 -14.28
CA GLY A 46 -18.87 -20.20 -15.49
C GLY A 46 -19.70 -21.21 -16.28
N SER A 47 -20.81 -21.69 -15.72
CA SER A 47 -21.71 -22.68 -16.34
C SER A 47 -22.90 -22.04 -17.07
N VAL A 48 -23.00 -20.71 -17.08
CA VAL A 48 -24.07 -19.96 -17.74
C VAL A 48 -24.02 -20.16 -19.27
N PRO A 49 -25.13 -20.16 -20.01
CA PRO A 49 -25.09 -20.24 -21.47
C PRO A 49 -24.26 -19.11 -22.10
N LEU A 50 -23.50 -19.44 -23.16
CA LEU A 50 -22.66 -18.47 -23.84
C LEU A 50 -23.50 -17.30 -24.41
N PRO A 51 -23.04 -16.04 -24.26
CA PRO A 51 -23.71 -14.89 -24.84
C PRO A 51 -23.92 -15.00 -26.36
N ALA A 52 -24.96 -14.31 -26.87
CA ALA A 52 -25.23 -14.22 -28.30
C ALA A 52 -24.24 -13.29 -29.02
N ASP A 53 -23.89 -12.18 -28.38
CA ASP A 53 -22.93 -11.19 -28.87
C ASP A 53 -21.52 -11.82 -29.02
N PRO A 54 -20.84 -11.64 -30.16
CA PRO A 54 -19.54 -12.27 -30.40
C PRO A 54 -18.44 -11.83 -29.42
N VAL A 55 -18.40 -10.56 -29.02
CA VAL A 55 -17.39 -10.02 -28.11
C VAL A 55 -17.60 -10.57 -26.70
N GLU A 56 -18.82 -10.54 -26.20
CA GLU A 56 -19.16 -11.09 -24.89
C GLU A 56 -18.99 -12.62 -24.87
N ARG A 57 -19.29 -13.30 -25.98
CA ARG A 57 -19.02 -14.74 -26.13
C ARG A 57 -17.52 -15.03 -26.06
N GLY A 58 -16.70 -14.26 -26.78
CA GLY A 58 -15.24 -14.39 -26.75
C GLY A 58 -14.70 -14.22 -25.33
N GLN A 59 -15.14 -13.19 -24.62
CA GLN A 59 -14.69 -12.93 -23.26
C GLN A 59 -15.13 -14.01 -22.26
N GLU A 60 -16.37 -14.50 -22.33
CA GLU A 60 -16.83 -15.57 -21.44
C GLU A 60 -16.07 -16.89 -21.69
N LEU A 61 -15.72 -17.19 -22.95
CA LEU A 61 -14.87 -18.33 -23.30
C LEU A 61 -13.46 -18.18 -22.72
N VAL A 62 -12.89 -16.97 -22.73
CA VAL A 62 -11.62 -16.67 -22.04
C VAL A 62 -11.73 -16.91 -20.54
N PHE A 63 -12.79 -16.45 -19.88
CA PHE A 63 -12.95 -16.67 -18.44
C PHE A 63 -13.01 -18.16 -18.09
N ARG A 64 -13.56 -18.99 -18.98
CA ARG A 64 -13.48 -20.46 -18.84
C ARG A 64 -12.08 -20.98 -19.10
N ALA A 65 -11.36 -20.43 -20.07
CA ALA A 65 -9.97 -20.80 -20.35
C ALA A 65 -9.07 -20.53 -19.14
N MET A 66 -9.23 -19.39 -18.48
CA MET A 66 -8.52 -18.99 -17.25
C MET A 66 -8.82 -19.86 -16.03
N GLN A 67 -9.93 -20.61 -16.07
CA GLN A 67 -10.35 -21.54 -15.01
C GLN A 67 -10.23 -23.01 -15.45
N ALA A 68 -9.56 -23.28 -16.57
CA ALA A 68 -9.42 -24.63 -17.10
C ALA A 68 -8.42 -25.46 -16.28
N ASP A 69 -8.67 -26.77 -16.18
CA ASP A 69 -7.85 -27.69 -15.38
C ASP A 69 -6.54 -28.09 -16.09
N SER A 70 -6.35 -27.69 -17.36
CA SER A 70 -5.16 -28.04 -18.14
C SER A 70 -4.82 -27.02 -19.22
N PRO A 71 -3.53 -26.85 -19.58
CA PRO A 71 -3.10 -25.98 -20.67
C PRO A 71 -3.79 -26.29 -22.01
N SER A 72 -3.95 -27.57 -22.35
CA SER A 72 -4.61 -27.96 -23.60
C SER A 72 -6.10 -27.60 -23.64
N GLN A 73 -6.78 -27.59 -22.49
CA GLN A 73 -8.16 -27.13 -22.41
C GLN A 73 -8.25 -25.61 -22.50
N ALA A 74 -7.37 -24.89 -21.79
CA ALA A 74 -7.27 -23.44 -21.89
C ALA A 74 -7.04 -22.97 -23.33
N LEU A 75 -6.10 -23.62 -24.04
CA LEU A 75 -5.80 -23.32 -25.44
C LEU A 75 -7.02 -23.52 -26.35
N ARG A 76 -7.72 -24.66 -26.24
CA ARG A 76 -8.93 -24.91 -27.05
C ARG A 76 -10.01 -23.84 -26.79
N LEU A 77 -10.24 -23.48 -25.53
CA LEU A 77 -11.22 -22.45 -25.18
C LEU A 77 -10.82 -21.06 -25.69
N ALA A 78 -9.53 -20.74 -25.67
CA ALA A 78 -9.01 -19.50 -26.25
C ALA A 78 -9.13 -19.48 -27.79
N GLU A 79 -8.86 -20.60 -28.47
CA GLU A 79 -9.11 -20.74 -29.90
C GLU A 79 -10.60 -20.60 -30.25
N ASP A 80 -11.49 -21.16 -29.43
CA ASP A 80 -12.94 -20.99 -29.56
C ASP A 80 -13.35 -19.52 -29.37
N ALA A 81 -12.72 -18.83 -28.41
CA ALA A 81 -12.92 -17.39 -28.19
C ALA A 81 -12.50 -16.57 -29.41
N LEU A 82 -11.35 -16.89 -30.03
CA LEU A 82 -10.88 -16.21 -31.25
C LEU A 82 -11.77 -16.50 -32.48
N ARG A 83 -12.45 -17.65 -32.52
CA ARG A 83 -13.46 -17.90 -33.56
C ARG A 83 -14.72 -17.07 -33.37
N ALA A 84 -15.05 -16.69 -32.14
CA ALA A 84 -16.15 -15.78 -31.85
C ALA A 84 -15.76 -14.31 -32.06
N ASP A 85 -14.63 -13.89 -31.50
CA ASP A 85 -14.06 -12.55 -31.58
C ASP A 85 -12.55 -12.63 -31.89
N PRO A 86 -12.15 -12.43 -33.16
CA PRO A 86 -10.76 -12.54 -33.59
C PRO A 86 -9.78 -11.58 -32.92
N GLU A 87 -10.28 -10.48 -32.34
CA GLU A 87 -9.45 -9.47 -31.65
C GLU A 87 -9.64 -9.53 -30.12
N CYS A 88 -10.15 -10.64 -29.57
CA CYS A 88 -10.29 -10.86 -28.14
C CYS A 88 -8.90 -10.90 -27.47
N LEU A 89 -8.50 -9.81 -26.83
CA LEU A 89 -7.11 -9.59 -26.37
C LEU A 89 -6.64 -10.66 -25.39
N ASP A 90 -7.45 -11.03 -24.41
CA ASP A 90 -7.09 -12.06 -23.44
C ASP A 90 -6.95 -13.44 -24.16
N ALA A 91 -7.80 -13.76 -25.15
CA ALA A 91 -7.66 -15.00 -25.91
C ALA A 91 -6.37 -15.01 -26.75
N MET A 92 -6.04 -13.88 -27.38
CA MET A 92 -4.76 -13.71 -28.09
C MET A 92 -3.57 -13.92 -27.15
N ALA A 93 -3.66 -13.41 -25.91
CA ALA A 93 -2.61 -13.57 -24.90
C ALA A 93 -2.43 -15.04 -24.49
N ILE A 94 -3.52 -15.78 -24.23
CA ILE A 94 -3.45 -17.21 -23.90
C ILE A 94 -2.81 -18.00 -25.06
N VAL A 95 -3.23 -17.74 -26.30
CA VAL A 95 -2.66 -18.41 -27.47
C VAL A 95 -1.18 -18.05 -27.66
N ALA A 96 -0.80 -16.79 -27.47
CA ALA A 96 0.58 -16.33 -27.59
C ALA A 96 1.51 -17.03 -26.59
N GLN A 97 1.05 -17.22 -25.35
CA GLN A 97 1.81 -17.90 -24.30
C GLN A 97 2.11 -19.35 -24.64
N GLN A 98 1.15 -20.07 -25.23
CA GLN A 98 1.30 -21.48 -25.62
C GLN A 98 2.05 -21.65 -26.95
N LYS A 99 1.94 -20.68 -27.86
CA LYS A 99 2.56 -20.73 -29.19
C LYS A 99 4.07 -20.46 -29.16
N HIS A 100 4.54 -19.62 -28.24
CA HIS A 100 5.94 -19.17 -28.21
C HIS A 100 6.65 -19.68 -26.96
N GLU A 101 7.59 -20.61 -27.14
CA GLU A 101 8.50 -21.06 -26.06
C GLU A 101 9.53 -19.98 -25.70
N SER A 102 9.92 -19.15 -26.67
CA SER A 102 10.93 -18.10 -26.52
C SER A 102 10.32 -16.83 -25.90
N TRP A 103 10.88 -16.35 -24.79
CA TRP A 103 10.44 -15.12 -24.11
C TRP A 103 10.49 -13.86 -25.01
N PRO A 104 11.57 -13.61 -25.79
CA PRO A 104 11.58 -12.49 -26.74
C PRO A 104 10.50 -12.56 -27.82
N GLU A 105 10.22 -13.75 -28.35
CA GLU A 105 9.15 -13.92 -29.35
C GLU A 105 7.77 -13.67 -28.74
N ARG A 106 7.56 -14.16 -27.52
CA ARG A 106 6.34 -13.92 -26.75
C ARG A 106 6.17 -12.41 -26.50
N ALA A 107 7.21 -11.69 -26.08
CA ALA A 107 7.17 -10.24 -25.91
C ALA A 107 6.76 -9.51 -27.20
N ALA A 108 7.33 -9.88 -28.35
CA ALA A 108 7.00 -9.28 -29.65
C ALA A 108 5.55 -9.58 -30.12
N GLU A 109 4.99 -10.74 -29.75
CA GLU A 109 3.56 -11.03 -29.96
C GLU A 109 2.68 -10.18 -29.03
N PHE A 110 3.06 -10.01 -27.76
CA PHE A 110 2.35 -9.16 -26.81
C PHE A 110 2.37 -7.67 -27.19
N GLU A 111 3.45 -7.15 -27.77
CA GLU A 111 3.49 -5.81 -28.34
C GLU A 111 2.40 -5.64 -29.42
N ARG A 112 2.20 -6.65 -30.28
CA ARG A 112 1.14 -6.65 -31.30
C ARG A 112 -0.26 -6.77 -30.70
N ILE A 113 -0.42 -7.52 -29.62
CA ILE A 113 -1.69 -7.65 -28.88
C ILE A 113 -2.06 -6.31 -28.25
N VAL A 114 -1.13 -5.65 -27.56
CA VAL A 114 -1.33 -4.32 -26.95
C VAL A 114 -1.69 -3.30 -28.03
N ALA A 115 -0.97 -3.27 -29.16
CA ALA A 115 -1.31 -2.38 -30.28
C ALA A 115 -2.69 -2.66 -30.88
N THR A 116 -3.14 -3.92 -30.89
CA THR A 116 -4.51 -4.28 -31.30
C THR A 116 -5.54 -3.72 -30.32
N GLY A 117 -5.28 -3.82 -29.02
CA GLY A 117 -6.14 -3.25 -27.99
C GLY A 117 -6.23 -1.72 -28.06
N GLU A 118 -5.11 -1.03 -28.27
CA GLU A 118 -5.09 0.43 -28.47
C GLU A 118 -5.97 0.86 -29.65
N ARG A 119 -5.83 0.18 -30.80
CA ARG A 119 -6.67 0.47 -31.98
C ARG A 119 -8.15 0.18 -31.70
N ARG A 120 -8.46 -0.96 -31.10
CA ARG A 120 -9.83 -1.42 -30.83
C ARG A 120 -10.58 -0.49 -29.87
N LEU A 121 -9.87 0.09 -28.90
CA LEU A 121 -10.45 1.05 -27.96
C LEU A 121 -10.65 2.46 -28.56
N GLY A 122 -10.16 2.74 -29.78
CA GLY A 122 -10.31 4.05 -30.42
C GLY A 122 -9.05 4.94 -30.37
N GLY A 123 -7.90 4.36 -30.05
CA GLY A 123 -6.60 5.01 -30.14
C GLY A 123 -6.41 6.18 -29.15
N PRO A 124 -5.46 7.10 -29.43
CA PRO A 124 -5.05 8.14 -28.48
C PRO A 124 -6.21 9.03 -27.97
N ALA A 125 -7.20 9.31 -28.82
CA ALA A 125 -8.34 10.15 -28.44
C ALA A 125 -9.19 9.50 -27.34
N PHE A 126 -9.42 8.19 -27.41
CA PHE A 126 -10.14 7.46 -26.37
C PHE A 126 -9.34 7.41 -25.07
N PHE A 127 -8.03 7.20 -25.16
CA PHE A 127 -7.17 7.10 -23.99
C PHE A 127 -7.11 8.41 -23.22
N GLU A 128 -6.98 9.54 -23.91
CA GLU A 128 -6.98 10.85 -23.28
C GLU A 128 -8.34 11.17 -22.65
N ALA A 129 -9.44 10.87 -23.35
CA ALA A 129 -10.80 11.13 -22.86
C ALA A 129 -11.19 10.31 -21.62
N HIS A 130 -10.54 9.16 -21.40
CA HIS A 130 -10.87 8.23 -20.32
C HIS A 130 -9.71 7.97 -19.36
N LYS A 131 -8.65 8.79 -19.43
CA LYS A 131 -7.48 8.66 -18.57
C LYS A 131 -7.93 8.69 -17.11
N GLY A 132 -7.46 7.73 -16.32
CA GLY A 132 -7.86 7.59 -14.93
C GLY A 132 -9.11 6.74 -14.66
N GLU A 133 -9.87 6.39 -15.70
CA GLU A 133 -11.17 5.70 -15.57
C GLU A 133 -11.18 4.26 -16.09
N PHE A 134 -10.05 3.75 -16.60
CA PHE A 134 -10.03 2.48 -17.34
C PHE A 134 -10.57 1.33 -16.46
N TRP A 135 -10.20 1.27 -15.19
CA TRP A 135 -10.72 0.22 -14.31
C TRP A 135 -12.25 0.22 -14.19
N HIS A 136 -12.90 1.38 -14.20
CA HIS A 136 -14.36 1.47 -14.12
C HIS A 136 -15.07 1.10 -15.43
N ARG A 137 -14.31 0.97 -16.52
CA ARG A 137 -14.77 0.59 -17.86
C ARG A 137 -14.36 -0.85 -18.18
N VAL A 138 -15.27 -1.79 -17.94
CA VAL A 138 -15.03 -3.23 -18.07
C VAL A 138 -14.47 -3.64 -19.43
N GLU A 139 -14.82 -2.90 -20.49
CA GLU A 139 -14.32 -3.08 -21.85
C GLU A 139 -12.83 -2.80 -22.01
N THR A 140 -12.22 -1.99 -21.14
CA THR A 140 -10.80 -1.65 -21.18
C THR A 140 -9.92 -2.57 -20.32
N ARG A 141 -10.52 -3.37 -19.43
CA ARG A 141 -9.76 -4.26 -18.53
C ARG A 141 -8.92 -5.33 -19.24
N PRO A 142 -9.38 -5.97 -20.34
CA PRO A 142 -8.53 -6.86 -21.13
C PRO A 142 -7.27 -6.15 -21.64
N TYR A 143 -7.38 -4.90 -22.08
CA TYR A 143 -6.24 -4.12 -22.53
C TYR A 143 -5.21 -3.90 -21.40
N MET A 144 -5.68 -3.56 -20.19
CA MET A 144 -4.78 -3.38 -19.06
C MET A 144 -4.08 -4.68 -18.65
N ARG A 145 -4.80 -5.83 -18.65
CA ARG A 145 -4.21 -7.15 -18.35
C ARG A 145 -3.12 -7.53 -19.35
N VAL A 146 -3.38 -7.42 -20.66
CA VAL A 146 -2.36 -7.75 -21.67
C VAL A 146 -1.18 -6.78 -21.65
N ARG A 147 -1.41 -5.51 -21.29
CA ARG A 147 -0.33 -4.52 -21.11
C ARG A 147 0.53 -4.82 -19.88
N GLU A 148 -0.08 -5.27 -18.78
CA GLU A 148 0.66 -5.76 -17.60
C GLU A 148 1.54 -6.95 -17.96
N GLN A 149 0.99 -7.94 -18.66
CA GLN A 149 1.75 -9.11 -19.10
C GLN A 149 2.90 -8.73 -20.02
N LEU A 150 2.68 -7.81 -20.97
CA LEU A 150 3.77 -7.26 -21.80
C LEU A 150 4.87 -6.63 -20.93
N ALA A 151 4.50 -5.80 -19.95
CA ALA A 151 5.48 -5.15 -19.08
C ALA A 151 6.33 -6.18 -18.32
N HIS A 152 5.73 -7.23 -17.78
CA HIS A 152 6.46 -8.34 -17.17
C HIS A 152 7.41 -9.01 -18.18
N LEU A 153 6.92 -9.38 -19.37
CA LEU A 153 7.74 -10.02 -20.41
C LEU A 153 8.93 -9.15 -20.84
N LEU A 154 8.74 -7.84 -20.96
CA LEU A 154 9.82 -6.89 -21.24
C LEU A 154 10.86 -6.91 -20.12
N ALA A 155 10.44 -6.90 -18.86
CA ALA A 155 11.35 -6.99 -17.73
C ALA A 155 12.13 -8.32 -17.70
N PHE A 156 11.48 -9.46 -17.96
CA PHE A 156 12.12 -10.78 -18.05
C PHE A 156 13.08 -10.94 -19.23
N THR A 157 12.98 -10.07 -20.23
CA THR A 157 13.86 -10.05 -21.40
C THR A 157 14.88 -8.90 -21.35
N ASP A 158 15.20 -8.43 -20.13
CA ASP A 158 16.15 -7.35 -19.83
C ASP A 158 15.81 -5.98 -20.46
N ARG A 159 14.58 -5.79 -20.94
CA ARG A 159 14.06 -4.51 -21.47
C ARG A 159 13.39 -3.69 -20.37
N VAL A 160 14.04 -3.59 -19.21
CA VAL A 160 13.49 -2.95 -18.00
C VAL A 160 13.04 -1.49 -18.21
N PRO A 161 13.78 -0.61 -18.92
CA PRO A 161 13.31 0.75 -19.17
C PRO A 161 11.99 0.83 -19.93
N GLU A 162 11.76 -0.10 -20.85
CA GLU A 162 10.51 -0.18 -21.62
C GLU A 162 9.37 -0.72 -20.74
N ALA A 163 9.65 -1.73 -19.91
CA ALA A 163 8.71 -2.23 -18.91
C ALA A 163 8.23 -1.11 -17.96
N LEU A 164 9.14 -0.26 -17.48
CA LEU A 164 8.81 0.89 -16.63
C LEU A 164 7.80 1.83 -17.30
N ALA A 165 7.96 2.13 -18.58
CA ALA A 165 7.01 2.97 -19.31
C ALA A 165 5.61 2.33 -19.38
N HIS A 166 5.52 1.00 -19.50
CA HIS A 166 4.23 0.30 -19.45
C HIS A 166 3.62 0.32 -18.05
N TYR A 167 4.40 0.12 -16.99
CA TYR A 167 3.92 0.20 -15.60
C TYR A 167 3.44 1.60 -15.22
N GLU A 168 4.21 2.63 -15.56
CA GLU A 168 3.82 4.03 -15.35
C GLU A 168 2.50 4.34 -16.08
N ALA A 169 2.40 3.94 -17.35
CA ALA A 169 1.17 4.13 -18.11
C ALA A 169 -0.03 3.36 -17.54
N LEU A 170 0.16 2.16 -16.98
CA LEU A 170 -0.91 1.44 -16.27
C LEU A 170 -1.41 2.24 -15.06
N LEU A 171 -0.53 2.87 -14.28
CA LEU A 171 -0.91 3.74 -13.14
C LEU A 171 -1.53 5.08 -13.55
N GLU A 172 -1.32 5.51 -14.79
CA GLU A 172 -2.04 6.65 -15.36
C GLU A 172 -3.45 6.28 -15.79
N LEU A 173 -3.64 5.08 -16.34
CA LEU A 173 -4.94 4.56 -16.76
C LEU A 173 -5.82 4.16 -15.57
N ASP A 174 -5.20 3.60 -14.52
CA ASP A 174 -5.83 3.20 -13.27
C ASP A 174 -5.09 3.78 -12.04
N PRO A 175 -5.46 4.99 -11.59
CA PRO A 175 -4.74 5.68 -10.55
C PRO A 175 -4.85 5.05 -9.17
N LEU A 176 -5.84 4.18 -8.98
CA LEU A 176 -6.10 3.43 -7.75
C LEU A 176 -5.35 2.09 -7.72
N ASP A 177 -4.66 1.72 -8.80
CA ASP A 177 -3.78 0.57 -8.88
C ASP A 177 -4.45 -0.75 -8.50
N HIS A 178 -5.60 -1.04 -9.12
CA HIS A 178 -6.33 -2.29 -8.94
C HIS A 178 -5.56 -3.49 -9.48
N LEU A 179 -4.68 -3.28 -10.46
CA LEU A 179 -3.71 -4.27 -10.90
C LEU A 179 -2.47 -4.36 -9.99
N HIS A 180 -2.36 -3.60 -8.91
CA HIS A 180 -1.26 -3.72 -7.95
C HIS A 180 0.16 -3.59 -8.56
N ILE A 181 0.28 -2.83 -9.65
CA ILE A 181 1.50 -2.56 -10.40
C ILE A 181 2.50 -1.73 -9.59
N ARG A 182 2.02 -0.93 -8.62
CA ARG A 182 2.88 0.01 -7.87
C ARG A 182 4.06 -0.68 -7.19
N VAL A 183 3.91 -1.94 -6.76
CA VAL A 183 4.99 -2.68 -6.08
C VAL A 183 6.08 -3.05 -7.07
N VAL A 184 5.71 -3.62 -8.21
CA VAL A 184 6.65 -3.98 -9.29
C VAL A 184 7.34 -2.73 -9.82
N LEU A 185 6.59 -1.65 -10.06
CA LEU A 185 7.16 -0.37 -10.51
C LEU A 185 8.15 0.21 -9.49
N LEU A 186 7.78 0.23 -8.21
CA LEU A 186 8.65 0.73 -7.14
C LEU A 186 9.94 -0.09 -7.08
N SER A 187 9.83 -1.41 -7.01
CA SER A 187 10.98 -2.31 -6.93
C SER A 187 11.91 -2.17 -8.14
N ARG A 188 11.38 -2.06 -9.37
CA ARG A 188 12.21 -1.80 -10.57
C ARG A 188 12.85 -0.41 -10.56
N CYS A 189 12.17 0.62 -10.02
CA CYS A 189 12.81 1.92 -9.83
C CYS A 189 13.98 1.85 -8.83
N LEU A 190 13.82 1.09 -7.75
CA LEU A 190 14.87 0.89 -6.74
C LEU A 190 16.04 0.09 -7.31
N GLU A 191 15.76 -0.99 -8.05
CA GLU A 191 16.76 -1.79 -8.78
C GLU A 191 17.66 -0.91 -9.65
N LEU A 192 17.07 0.04 -10.40
CA LEU A 192 17.80 0.94 -11.29
C LEU A 192 18.35 2.21 -10.63
N GLY A 193 18.16 2.39 -9.32
CA GLY A 193 18.57 3.60 -8.61
C GLY A 193 17.79 4.87 -9.02
N ARG A 194 16.58 4.73 -9.59
CA ARG A 194 15.67 5.85 -9.93
C ARG A 194 14.98 6.38 -8.66
N LEU A 195 15.76 6.92 -7.72
CA LEU A 195 15.28 7.27 -6.38
C LEU A 195 14.22 8.36 -6.36
N ASP A 196 14.29 9.34 -7.27
CA ASP A 196 13.27 10.39 -7.33
C ASP A 196 11.90 9.83 -7.76
N ASP A 197 11.89 8.80 -8.61
CA ASP A 197 10.67 8.16 -9.07
C ASP A 197 10.10 7.26 -7.97
N ALA A 198 10.96 6.51 -7.29
CA ALA A 198 10.61 5.75 -6.10
C ALA A 198 9.98 6.65 -5.02
N LYS A 199 10.59 7.82 -4.73
CA LYS A 199 10.03 8.81 -3.79
C LYS A 199 8.64 9.28 -4.20
N ARG A 200 8.41 9.57 -5.49
CA ARG A 200 7.08 9.98 -5.99
C ARG A 200 6.05 8.87 -5.85
N ILE A 201 6.42 7.61 -6.11
CA ILE A 201 5.54 6.45 -5.94
C ILE A 201 5.18 6.27 -4.46
N MET A 202 6.18 6.32 -3.56
CA MET A 202 5.98 6.20 -2.12
C MET A 202 5.09 7.31 -1.55
N ALA A 203 5.27 8.55 -2.01
CA ALA A 203 4.40 9.66 -1.62
C ALA A 203 2.96 9.49 -2.12
N ARG A 204 2.77 8.96 -3.34
CA ARG A 204 1.44 8.71 -3.92
C ARG A 204 0.70 7.58 -3.22
N PHE A 205 1.43 6.54 -2.81
CA PHE A 205 0.90 5.35 -2.15
C PHE A 205 1.53 5.19 -0.75
N PRO A 206 1.06 5.92 0.27
CA PRO A 206 1.67 5.84 1.60
C PRO A 206 1.50 4.45 2.25
N HIS A 207 0.50 3.67 1.81
CA HIS A 207 0.12 2.39 2.40
C HIS A 207 0.21 1.24 1.41
N GLY A 208 0.41 0.04 1.92
CA GLY A 208 0.35 -1.18 1.13
C GLY A 208 0.47 -2.44 1.98
N ARG A 209 0.43 -3.59 1.30
CA ARG A 209 0.64 -4.90 1.93
C ARG A 209 2.13 -5.20 2.08
N ALA A 210 2.45 -6.34 2.69
CA ALA A 210 3.82 -6.75 3.03
C ALA A 210 4.88 -6.45 1.96
N ALA A 211 4.70 -6.92 0.71
CA ALA A 211 5.69 -6.69 -0.35
C ALA A 211 5.94 -5.20 -0.66
N TYR A 212 4.91 -4.36 -0.55
CA TYR A 212 5.05 -2.92 -0.71
C TYR A 212 5.81 -2.29 0.46
N LEU A 213 5.54 -2.74 1.69
CA LEU A 213 6.26 -2.27 2.88
C LEU A 213 7.75 -2.60 2.76
N TRP A 214 8.08 -3.82 2.35
CA TRP A 214 9.47 -4.22 2.09
C TRP A 214 10.15 -3.42 0.99
N ALA A 215 9.45 -3.04 -0.08
CA ALA A 215 9.99 -2.13 -1.09
C ALA A 215 10.26 -0.73 -0.51
N ARG A 216 9.41 -0.24 0.41
CA ARG A 216 9.61 1.04 1.09
C ARG A 216 10.82 1.04 2.02
N VAL A 217 11.11 -0.08 2.70
CA VAL A 217 12.34 -0.22 3.52
C VAL A 217 13.57 0.10 2.69
N LEU A 218 13.72 -0.59 1.56
CA LEU A 218 14.82 -0.36 0.62
C LEU A 218 14.81 1.09 0.10
N GLY A 219 13.64 1.63 -0.24
CA GLY A 219 13.51 3.02 -0.69
C GLY A 219 13.97 4.06 0.33
N HIS A 220 13.67 3.89 1.61
CA HIS A 220 14.13 4.77 2.67
C HIS A 220 15.63 4.63 2.91
N PHE A 221 16.16 3.41 2.90
CA PHE A 221 17.59 3.14 3.04
C PHE A 221 18.38 3.82 1.93
N LEU A 222 17.99 3.61 0.67
CA LEU A 222 18.69 4.19 -0.49
C LEU A 222 18.55 5.72 -0.56
N ALA A 223 17.51 6.29 0.05
CA ALA A 223 17.39 7.73 0.21
C ALA A 223 18.30 8.32 1.30
N GLY A 224 19.05 7.48 2.03
CA GLY A 224 19.92 7.88 3.13
C GLY A 224 19.16 8.21 4.43
N ASN A 225 17.89 7.79 4.54
CA ASN A 225 17.08 8.03 5.73
C ASN A 225 16.96 6.73 6.54
N LEU A 226 18.04 6.41 7.28
CA LEU A 226 18.12 5.20 8.11
C LEU A 226 17.01 5.12 9.17
N PRO A 227 16.65 6.18 9.91
CA PRO A 227 15.52 6.12 10.84
C PRO A 227 14.21 5.73 10.17
N ALA A 228 13.90 6.33 9.02
CA ALA A 228 12.69 5.94 8.28
C ALA A 228 12.76 4.51 7.72
N ALA A 229 13.97 4.02 7.38
CA ALA A 229 14.18 2.67 6.90
C ALA A 229 13.98 1.63 8.03
N SER A 230 14.55 1.86 9.21
CA SER A 230 14.42 1.00 10.38
C SER A 230 12.96 0.91 10.85
N LEU A 231 12.29 2.06 10.97
CA LEU A 231 10.87 2.13 11.24
C LEU A 231 10.00 1.38 10.20
N ALA A 232 10.30 1.57 8.91
CA ALA A 232 9.60 0.84 7.86
C ALA A 232 9.85 -0.67 7.93
N HIS A 233 11.05 -1.09 8.37
CA HIS A 233 11.44 -2.49 8.52
C HIS A 233 10.65 -3.17 9.64
N ARG A 234 10.53 -2.55 10.82
CA ARG A 234 9.65 -3.06 11.90
C ARG A 234 8.21 -3.31 11.42
N ARG A 235 7.63 -2.34 10.71
CA ARG A 235 6.29 -2.47 10.11
C ARG A 235 6.21 -3.57 9.06
N ALA A 236 7.27 -3.78 8.29
CA ALA A 236 7.32 -4.82 7.28
C ALA A 236 7.43 -6.22 7.90
N LEU A 237 8.15 -6.35 9.02
CA LEU A 237 8.24 -7.58 9.82
C LEU A 237 6.88 -7.99 10.38
N ASP A 238 6.17 -7.06 11.01
CA ASP A 238 4.81 -7.30 11.55
C ASP A 238 3.84 -7.77 10.46
N ALA A 239 3.97 -7.22 9.25
CA ALA A 239 3.12 -7.60 8.12
C ALA A 239 3.51 -8.97 7.53
N SER A 240 4.82 -9.26 7.39
CA SER A 240 5.31 -10.57 6.95
C SER A 240 6.82 -10.73 7.16
N ALA A 241 7.21 -11.34 8.28
CA ALA A 241 8.59 -11.75 8.53
C ALA A 241 9.14 -12.77 7.51
N ARG A 242 8.27 -13.55 6.84
CA ARG A 242 8.70 -14.51 5.78
C ARG A 242 9.46 -13.81 4.65
N LEU A 243 9.07 -12.60 4.29
CA LEU A 243 9.71 -11.87 3.19
C LEU A 243 11.13 -11.42 3.54
N GLU A 244 11.44 -11.19 4.82
CA GLU A 244 12.82 -10.93 5.25
C GLU A 244 13.73 -12.10 4.90
N THR A 245 13.30 -13.32 5.28
CA THR A 245 14.04 -14.55 4.98
C THR A 245 14.22 -14.71 3.47
N ALA A 246 13.15 -14.52 2.69
CA ALA A 246 13.23 -14.62 1.23
C ALA A 246 14.20 -13.61 0.61
N ILE A 247 14.23 -12.38 1.12
CA ILE A 247 15.15 -11.32 0.69
C ILE A 247 16.59 -11.66 1.08
N CYS A 248 16.84 -12.03 2.34
CA CYS A 248 18.17 -12.34 2.88
C CYS A 248 18.80 -13.55 2.19
N ASP A 249 18.00 -14.61 1.99
CA ASP A 249 18.44 -15.86 1.38
C ASP A 249 18.37 -15.84 -0.15
N ARG A 250 17.88 -14.74 -0.75
CA ARG A 250 17.67 -14.58 -2.20
C ARG A 250 16.82 -15.72 -2.80
N LEU A 251 15.77 -16.09 -2.09
CA LEU A 251 14.90 -17.20 -2.47
C LEU A 251 13.89 -16.72 -3.52
N GLU A 252 14.26 -16.84 -4.79
CA GLU A 252 13.29 -16.65 -5.87
C GLU A 252 12.18 -17.72 -5.78
N PRO A 253 10.91 -17.34 -5.90
CA PRO A 253 9.80 -18.30 -5.92
C PRO A 253 9.93 -19.24 -7.13
N GLU A 254 9.76 -20.53 -6.89
CA GLU A 254 9.74 -21.52 -7.98
C GLU A 254 8.48 -21.31 -8.85
N PRO A 255 8.63 -21.21 -10.19
CA PRO A 255 7.48 -21.13 -11.08
C PRO A 255 6.55 -22.33 -10.88
N ARG A 256 5.24 -22.12 -10.82
CA ARG A 256 4.29 -23.24 -10.74
C ARG A 256 4.39 -24.11 -11.98
N GLU A 257 4.76 -25.38 -11.82
CA GLU A 257 4.94 -26.35 -12.91
C GLU A 257 3.67 -26.57 -13.77
N ASN A 258 2.49 -26.12 -13.33
CA ASN A 258 1.19 -26.42 -13.94
C ASN A 258 0.28 -25.19 -14.17
N ASP A 259 0.83 -23.99 -14.41
CA ASP A 259 -0.02 -22.83 -14.79
C ASP A 259 -0.68 -23.06 -16.17
N PRO A 260 -2.02 -23.20 -16.27
CA PRO A 260 -2.71 -23.49 -17.52
C PRO A 260 -2.64 -22.35 -18.55
N LEU A 261 -2.31 -21.14 -18.10
CA LEU A 261 -2.14 -19.96 -18.96
C LEU A 261 -0.68 -19.73 -19.34
N GLY A 262 0.27 -20.32 -18.60
CA GLY A 262 1.68 -20.00 -18.73
C GLY A 262 2.01 -18.58 -18.23
N GLU A 263 1.08 -17.99 -17.48
CA GLU A 263 1.26 -16.70 -16.81
C GLU A 263 2.18 -16.91 -15.63
N LEU A 264 3.01 -15.91 -15.33
CA LEU A 264 3.72 -15.91 -14.06
C LEU A 264 2.73 -15.52 -12.97
N ASP A 265 2.65 -16.31 -11.89
CA ASP A 265 1.80 -15.96 -10.77
C ASP A 265 2.18 -14.54 -10.29
N LYS A 266 1.17 -13.70 -10.17
CA LYS A 266 1.36 -12.28 -9.87
C LYS A 266 2.13 -12.07 -8.56
N MET A 267 1.95 -12.95 -7.57
CA MET A 267 2.69 -12.86 -6.32
C MET A 267 4.15 -13.23 -6.53
N ASP A 268 4.41 -14.29 -7.31
CA ASP A 268 5.77 -14.72 -7.64
C ASP A 268 6.53 -13.59 -8.37
N VAL A 269 5.88 -12.89 -9.30
CA VAL A 269 6.47 -11.73 -9.99
C VAL A 269 6.82 -10.60 -9.03
N VAL A 270 5.93 -10.29 -8.08
CA VAL A 270 6.15 -9.23 -7.08
C VAL A 270 7.30 -9.60 -6.16
N GLU A 271 7.32 -10.82 -5.62
CA GLU A 271 8.37 -11.30 -4.71
C GLU A 271 9.73 -11.36 -5.43
N SER A 272 9.79 -11.96 -6.62
CA SER A 272 11.03 -12.02 -7.42
C SER A 272 11.56 -10.62 -7.73
N THR A 273 10.70 -9.71 -8.16
CA THR A 273 11.12 -8.34 -8.50
C THR A 273 11.62 -7.58 -7.27
N LEU A 274 11.02 -7.80 -6.11
CA LEU A 274 11.48 -7.24 -4.85
C LEU A 274 12.86 -7.80 -4.47
N ILE A 275 13.05 -9.12 -4.54
CA ILE A 275 14.33 -9.78 -4.22
C ILE A 275 15.44 -9.28 -5.14
N ILE A 276 15.18 -9.20 -6.45
CA ILE A 276 16.12 -8.65 -7.43
C ILE A 276 16.52 -7.21 -7.06
N ALA A 277 15.56 -6.37 -6.65
CA ALA A 277 15.85 -5.00 -6.25
C ALA A 277 16.79 -4.96 -5.03
N TRP A 278 16.56 -5.79 -4.02
CA TRP A 278 17.45 -5.89 -2.85
C TRP A 278 18.83 -6.43 -3.19
N ASP A 279 18.92 -7.45 -4.05
CA ASP A 279 20.21 -8.05 -4.45
C ASP A 279 21.13 -7.05 -5.16
N ARG A 280 20.57 -6.06 -5.86
CA ARG A 280 21.36 -4.96 -6.46
C ARG A 280 21.99 -4.00 -5.45
N HIS A 281 21.59 -4.06 -4.18
CA HIS A 281 22.06 -3.14 -3.12
C HIS A 281 22.64 -3.91 -1.94
N PRO A 282 23.86 -4.46 -2.06
CA PRO A 282 24.47 -5.30 -1.02
C PRO A 282 24.70 -4.58 0.31
N GLU A 283 24.91 -3.26 0.30
CA GLU A 283 25.00 -2.43 1.53
C GLU A 283 23.66 -2.43 2.30
N ALA A 284 22.53 -2.33 1.58
CA ALA A 284 21.20 -2.39 2.19
C ALA A 284 20.93 -3.79 2.75
N LEU A 285 21.36 -4.82 2.03
CA LEU A 285 21.23 -6.20 2.48
C LEU A 285 22.10 -6.48 3.72
N GLY A 286 23.34 -5.97 3.75
CA GLY A 286 24.21 -6.05 4.92
C GLY A 286 23.58 -5.38 6.14
N TRP A 287 23.05 -4.16 5.96
CA TRP A 287 22.30 -3.46 7.01
C TRP A 287 21.09 -4.25 7.52
N LEU A 288 20.33 -4.89 6.63
CA LEU A 288 19.20 -5.73 7.02
C LEU A 288 19.64 -6.96 7.81
N LEU A 289 20.73 -7.63 7.37
CA LEU A 289 21.32 -8.78 8.07
C LEU A 289 21.87 -8.43 9.45
N ASP A 290 22.32 -7.18 9.64
CA ASP A 290 22.77 -6.63 10.93
C ASP A 290 21.60 -6.15 11.82
N GLY A 291 20.36 -6.49 11.46
CA GLY A 291 19.16 -6.24 12.26
C GLY A 291 18.35 -5.01 11.85
N GLY A 292 18.76 -4.27 10.82
CA GLY A 292 17.96 -3.16 10.29
C GLY A 292 17.89 -1.93 11.21
N TRP A 293 18.88 -1.74 12.08
CA TRP A 293 18.92 -0.61 13.03
C TRP A 293 19.42 0.68 12.39
N ALA A 294 18.81 1.81 12.72
CA ALA A 294 19.29 3.11 12.22
C ALA A 294 20.53 3.62 12.97
N PHE A 295 20.73 3.16 14.21
CA PHE A 295 21.78 3.63 15.11
C PHE A 295 22.51 2.42 15.69
N SER A 296 23.83 2.53 15.83
CA SER A 296 24.63 1.58 16.60
C SER A 296 24.47 1.80 18.10
N ASP A 297 24.74 0.78 18.92
CA ASP A 297 24.74 0.88 20.40
C ASP A 297 25.58 2.08 20.89
N ARG A 298 26.73 2.33 20.25
CA ARG A 298 27.61 3.45 20.58
C ARG A 298 26.96 4.81 20.30
N GLU A 299 26.18 4.92 19.22
CA GLU A 299 25.46 6.15 18.90
C GLU A 299 24.30 6.36 19.87
N VAL A 300 23.56 5.30 20.21
CA VAL A 300 22.54 5.34 21.26
C VAL A 300 23.16 5.82 22.58
N ASP A 301 24.27 5.21 23.03
CA ASP A 301 24.97 5.60 24.25
C ASP A 301 25.37 7.08 24.24
N ALA A 302 25.83 7.58 23.08
CA ALA A 302 26.19 8.98 22.92
C ALA A 302 24.96 9.90 23.00
N HIS A 303 23.82 9.49 22.43
CA HIS A 303 22.55 10.19 22.55
C HIS A 303 22.09 10.23 24.02
N VAL A 304 22.07 9.10 24.71
CA VAL A 304 21.70 9.01 26.14
C VAL A 304 22.61 9.92 26.99
N ALA A 305 23.93 9.86 26.80
CA ALA A 305 24.89 10.68 27.55
C ALA A 305 24.80 12.20 27.24
N SER A 306 24.20 12.57 26.11
CA SER A 306 24.04 13.97 25.71
C SER A 306 23.04 14.72 26.60
N PHE A 307 22.01 14.04 27.11
CA PHE A 307 20.97 14.65 27.96
C PHE A 307 21.53 15.05 29.33
N LYS A 308 21.03 16.16 29.88
CA LYS A 308 21.45 16.71 31.17
C LYS A 308 20.31 16.66 32.20
N PRO A 309 20.65 16.64 33.51
CA PRO A 309 19.65 16.81 34.54
C PRO A 309 18.95 18.18 34.42
N PRO A 310 17.63 18.27 34.69
CA PRO A 310 16.81 17.20 35.25
C PRO A 310 16.31 16.16 34.23
N VAL A 311 16.34 16.45 32.92
CA VAL A 311 15.73 15.60 31.87
C VAL A 311 16.37 14.22 31.77
N SER A 312 17.69 14.11 31.92
CA SER A 312 18.39 12.80 31.89
C SER A 312 17.93 11.83 32.98
N LYS A 313 17.23 12.30 34.04
CA LYS A 313 16.67 11.42 35.08
C LYS A 313 15.53 10.55 34.57
N LEU A 314 14.94 10.88 33.41
CA LEU A 314 13.85 10.11 32.82
C LEU A 314 14.29 8.70 32.40
N PHE A 315 15.56 8.49 32.06
CA PHE A 315 16.13 7.16 31.79
C PHE A 315 16.22 6.24 33.02
N SER A 316 16.05 6.78 34.23
CA SER A 316 16.09 6.01 35.47
C SER A 316 14.70 5.68 36.01
N ILE A 317 13.64 6.03 35.27
CA ILE A 317 12.27 5.69 35.63
C ILE A 317 11.97 4.31 35.03
N GLU A 318 11.32 3.46 35.83
CA GLU A 318 10.86 2.14 35.39
C GLU A 318 9.69 2.27 34.40
N GLU A 319 9.16 1.13 33.98
CA GLU A 319 8.07 1.05 33.00
C GLU A 319 6.92 2.04 33.30
N PRO A 320 6.51 2.85 32.31
CA PRO A 320 5.41 3.79 32.46
C PRO A 320 4.09 3.03 32.68
N ASP A 321 3.46 3.26 33.83
CA ASP A 321 2.11 2.75 34.08
C ASP A 321 1.12 3.34 33.06
N GLU A 322 0.27 2.50 32.48
CA GLU A 322 -0.69 2.89 31.43
C GLU A 322 -1.68 3.96 31.92
N TYR A 323 -2.11 3.88 33.19
CA TYR A 323 -3.18 4.71 33.73
C TYR A 323 -2.67 5.76 34.72
N ASP A 324 -1.80 5.37 35.65
CA ASP A 324 -1.33 6.19 36.76
C ASP A 324 -0.03 6.94 36.41
N TRP A 325 -0.19 8.10 35.78
CA TRP A 325 0.95 8.92 35.39
C TRP A 325 1.59 9.60 36.60
N ILE A 326 2.90 9.42 36.73
CA ILE A 326 3.75 10.23 37.60
C ILE A 326 3.47 11.73 37.35
N ASP A 327 3.41 12.54 38.41
CA ASP A 327 3.46 14.00 38.29
C ASP A 327 4.91 14.43 38.01
N TYR A 328 5.26 14.51 36.73
CA TYR A 328 6.63 14.76 36.29
C TYR A 328 7.14 16.15 36.71
N PRO A 329 6.38 17.25 36.53
CA PRO A 329 6.78 18.57 37.02
C PRO A 329 7.10 18.58 38.51
N VAL A 330 6.24 17.98 39.35
CA VAL A 330 6.46 17.96 40.80
C VAL A 330 7.60 17.03 41.20
N LYS A 331 7.62 15.80 40.68
CA LYS A 331 8.59 14.77 41.10
C LYS A 331 10.02 15.08 40.64
N HIS A 332 10.17 15.64 39.43
CA HIS A 332 11.47 15.87 38.82
C HIS A 332 11.88 17.35 38.75
N GLY A 333 10.97 18.26 39.11
CA GLY A 333 11.22 19.70 39.13
C GLY A 333 11.24 20.32 37.73
N PHE A 334 10.51 19.75 36.77
CA PHE A 334 10.47 20.28 35.41
C PHE A 334 9.69 21.59 35.34
N THR A 335 10.22 22.50 34.53
CA THR A 335 9.66 23.83 34.28
C THR A 335 9.63 24.11 32.77
N GLU A 336 9.13 25.28 32.39
CA GLU A 336 9.16 25.73 31.00
C GLU A 336 10.58 25.78 30.41
N ALA A 337 11.61 25.99 31.23
CA ALA A 337 13.00 26.03 30.78
C ALA A 337 13.50 24.67 30.25
N ASP A 338 12.88 23.56 30.68
CA ASP A 338 13.26 22.21 30.30
C ASP A 338 12.55 21.73 29.02
N ILE A 339 11.54 22.46 28.54
CA ILE A 339 10.73 22.09 27.36
C ILE A 339 11.59 21.79 26.13
N PRO A 340 12.61 22.59 25.75
CA PRO A 340 13.42 22.28 24.57
C PRO A 340 14.15 20.93 24.67
N GLU A 341 14.67 20.59 25.85
CA GLU A 341 15.39 19.33 26.06
C GLU A 341 14.43 18.12 26.18
N LEU A 342 13.25 18.33 26.76
CA LEU A 342 12.17 17.34 26.76
C LEU A 342 11.64 17.06 25.34
N VAL A 343 11.44 18.09 24.51
CA VAL A 343 11.06 17.92 23.09
C VAL A 343 12.13 17.13 22.34
N ARG A 344 13.42 17.43 22.60
CA ARG A 344 14.52 16.67 22.02
C ARG A 344 14.44 15.19 22.41
N MET A 345 14.26 14.88 23.70
CA MET A 345 14.12 13.48 24.15
C MET A 345 12.91 12.78 23.56
N ALA A 346 11.77 13.47 23.53
CA ALA A 346 10.50 12.98 22.99
C ALA A 346 10.56 12.60 21.51
N THR A 347 11.50 13.17 20.75
CA THR A 347 11.60 13.00 19.28
C THR A 347 12.93 12.39 18.86
N ASP A 348 13.73 11.90 19.81
CA ASP A 348 15.03 11.30 19.53
C ASP A 348 14.85 9.85 19.04
N HIS A 349 14.99 9.65 17.73
CA HIS A 349 14.82 8.32 17.11
C HIS A 349 15.79 7.28 17.67
N ALA A 350 17.01 7.65 18.08
CA ALA A 350 17.95 6.69 18.66
C ALA A 350 17.44 6.12 20.00
N LEU A 351 16.59 6.86 20.71
CA LEU A 351 15.96 6.39 21.93
C LEU A 351 14.71 5.57 21.64
N GLN A 352 13.91 5.96 20.65
CA GLN A 352 12.65 5.30 20.31
C GLN A 352 12.83 3.93 19.67
N GLU A 353 13.94 3.73 18.95
CA GLU A 353 14.23 2.49 18.23
C GLU A 353 15.08 1.51 19.04
N ASN A 354 15.12 1.62 20.38
CA ASN A 354 16.01 0.80 21.19
C ASN A 354 15.35 -0.49 21.73
N GLU A 355 16.11 -1.59 21.80
CA GLU A 355 15.63 -2.83 22.43
C GLU A 355 15.62 -2.75 23.97
N ASP A 356 16.46 -1.88 24.56
CA ASP A 356 16.41 -1.60 26.00
C ASP A 356 15.22 -0.70 26.30
N TYR A 357 14.17 -1.33 26.84
CA TYR A 357 12.95 -0.66 27.26
C TYR A 357 13.20 0.54 28.18
N SER A 358 14.24 0.53 29.02
CA SER A 358 14.55 1.67 29.90
C SER A 358 14.96 2.93 29.12
N ILE A 359 15.58 2.77 27.95
CA ILE A 359 15.95 3.87 27.04
C ILE A 359 14.71 4.37 26.31
N CYS A 360 13.90 3.46 25.76
CA CYS A 360 12.64 3.77 25.07
C CYS A 360 11.65 4.51 25.97
N PHE A 361 11.52 4.08 27.23
CA PHE A 361 10.63 4.72 28.20
C PHE A 361 11.02 6.15 28.51
N GLY A 362 12.29 6.54 28.37
CA GLY A 362 12.73 7.93 28.48
C GLY A 362 11.93 8.88 27.59
N ALA A 363 11.69 8.49 26.33
CA ALA A 363 10.88 9.26 25.39
C ALA A 363 9.40 9.31 25.81
N VAL A 364 8.83 8.19 26.27
CA VAL A 364 7.45 8.12 26.77
C VAL A 364 7.25 9.05 27.98
N HIS A 365 8.18 9.02 28.94
CA HIS A 365 8.15 9.92 30.09
C HIS A 365 8.28 11.39 29.66
N ALA A 366 9.10 11.68 28.64
CA ALA A 366 9.22 13.03 28.10
C ALA A 366 7.91 13.51 27.46
N TRP A 367 7.20 12.66 26.71
CA TRP A 367 5.87 12.97 26.18
C TRP A 367 4.89 13.38 27.27
N ARG A 368 4.81 12.56 28.33
CA ARG A 368 3.92 12.79 29.47
C ARG A 368 4.29 14.06 30.24
N ALA A 369 5.58 14.33 30.43
CA ALA A 369 6.06 15.55 31.07
C ALA A 369 5.70 16.80 30.26
N LEU A 370 5.90 16.78 28.94
CA LEU A 370 5.52 17.88 28.03
C LEU A 370 4.01 18.14 28.06
N ALA A 371 3.21 17.08 28.10
CA ALA A 371 1.76 17.17 28.22
C ALA A 371 1.34 17.84 29.53
N GLN A 372 1.91 17.42 30.66
CA GLN A 372 1.61 18.00 31.98
C GLN A 372 2.07 19.46 32.11
N LEU A 373 3.17 19.83 31.45
CA LEU A 373 3.63 21.23 31.32
C LEU A 373 2.80 22.06 30.33
N ARG A 374 1.89 21.44 29.56
CA ARG A 374 1.10 22.07 28.48
C ARG A 374 1.97 22.78 27.45
N ALA A 375 3.09 22.15 27.09
CA ALA A 375 4.11 22.73 26.26
C ALA A 375 3.65 22.90 24.80
N GLN A 376 3.14 24.07 24.41
CA GLN A 376 2.68 24.33 23.04
C GLN A 376 3.77 24.09 21.98
N ALA A 377 5.03 24.38 22.30
CA ALA A 377 6.17 24.12 21.43
C ALA A 377 6.36 22.63 21.08
N ALA A 378 5.81 21.72 21.87
CA ALA A 378 5.87 20.29 21.64
C ALA A 378 4.79 19.77 20.68
N ILE A 379 3.74 20.55 20.39
CA ILE A 379 2.58 20.08 19.61
C ILE A 379 3.01 19.60 18.21
N ALA A 380 3.72 20.43 17.45
CA ALA A 380 4.12 20.05 16.10
C ALA A 380 5.12 18.87 16.09
N PRO A 381 6.19 18.84 16.91
CA PRO A 381 7.07 17.68 17.02
C PRO A 381 6.34 16.39 17.43
N LEU A 382 5.38 16.47 18.35
CA LEU A 382 4.62 15.30 18.79
C LEU A 382 3.61 14.83 17.73
N ILE A 383 3.03 15.72 16.92
CA ILE A 383 2.21 15.31 15.77
C ILE A 383 3.06 14.57 14.74
N GLU A 384 4.30 15.00 14.51
CA GLU A 384 5.23 14.29 13.63
C GLU A 384 5.56 12.90 14.17
N ALA A 385 5.95 12.79 15.45
CA ALA A 385 6.21 11.50 16.11
C ALA A 385 5.00 10.57 16.06
N PHE A 386 3.81 11.09 16.40
CA PHE A 386 2.53 10.37 16.35
C PHE A 386 2.20 9.83 14.96
N THR A 387 2.60 10.56 13.90
CA THR A 387 2.38 10.14 12.52
C THR A 387 3.42 9.13 12.06
N ALA A 388 4.65 9.23 12.60
CA ALA A 388 5.77 8.41 12.20
C ALA A 388 5.59 6.97 12.67
N ASP A 389 5.36 6.73 13.96
CA ASP A 389 5.27 5.40 14.56
C ASP A 389 4.10 5.34 15.56
N LEU A 390 3.11 4.49 15.29
CA LEU A 390 1.95 4.29 16.15
C LEU A 390 1.98 2.84 16.64
N ASP A 391 2.71 2.62 17.72
CA ASP A 391 2.69 1.39 18.50
C ASP A 391 1.56 1.43 19.55
N ASP A 392 1.39 0.35 20.31
CA ASP A 392 0.32 0.24 21.32
C ASP A 392 0.45 1.31 22.43
N TYR A 393 1.67 1.69 22.82
CA TYR A 393 1.90 2.73 23.82
C TYR A 393 1.50 4.11 23.30
N SER A 394 1.95 4.48 22.11
CA SER A 394 1.64 5.77 21.50
C SER A 394 0.15 5.89 21.15
N ALA A 395 -0.50 4.81 20.69
CA ALA A 395 -1.95 4.80 20.45
C ALA A 395 -2.76 5.13 21.71
N ASN A 396 -2.29 4.68 22.88
CA ASN A 396 -2.95 4.92 24.17
C ASN A 396 -2.61 6.29 24.78
N ASP A 397 -1.34 6.69 24.76
CA ASP A 397 -0.86 7.91 25.43
C ASP A 397 -1.19 9.18 24.64
N PHE A 398 -1.03 9.18 23.31
CA PHE A 398 -1.14 10.42 22.51
C PHE A 398 -2.51 11.10 22.60
N PRO A 399 -3.65 10.39 22.60
CA PRO A 399 -4.94 11.03 22.86
C PRO A 399 -5.00 11.79 24.20
N ARG A 400 -4.29 11.33 25.23
CA ARG A 400 -4.16 12.02 26.53
C ARG A 400 -3.14 13.12 26.54
N ILE A 401 -2.03 12.93 25.85
CA ILE A 401 -1.02 13.97 25.63
C ILE A 401 -1.68 15.20 24.97
N PHE A 402 -2.40 15.01 23.86
CA PHE A 402 -3.02 16.12 23.14
C PHE A 402 -4.18 16.76 23.90
N GLU A 403 -4.92 16.01 24.73
CA GLU A 403 -5.91 16.60 25.65
C GLU A 403 -5.25 17.63 26.59
N LEU A 404 -4.12 17.27 27.20
CA LEU A 404 -3.42 18.12 28.16
C LEU A 404 -2.71 19.31 27.48
N LEU A 405 -2.12 19.10 26.30
CA LEU A 405 -1.55 20.17 25.47
C LEU A 405 -2.62 21.20 25.04
N GLY A 406 -3.84 20.72 24.80
CA GLY A 406 -5.02 21.56 24.65
C GLY A 406 -5.38 21.94 23.20
N PRO A 407 -6.25 22.96 23.03
CA PRO A 407 -6.92 23.25 21.76
C PRO A 407 -6.00 23.60 20.58
N GLU A 408 -4.77 24.06 20.85
CA GLU A 408 -3.79 24.39 19.81
C GLU A 408 -3.34 23.16 18.99
N ALA A 409 -3.58 21.94 19.49
CA ALA A 409 -3.32 20.70 18.75
C ALA A 409 -4.38 20.38 17.67
N ILE A 410 -5.57 20.98 17.75
CA ILE A 410 -6.71 20.66 16.87
C ILE A 410 -6.37 20.80 15.38
N PRO A 411 -5.73 21.89 14.89
CA PRO A 411 -5.47 22.05 13.46
C PRO A 411 -4.62 20.92 12.89
N GLY A 412 -3.56 20.52 13.60
CA GLY A 412 -2.68 19.44 13.15
C GLY A 412 -3.36 18.07 13.22
N LEU A 413 -4.15 17.80 14.27
CA LEU A 413 -4.93 16.56 14.36
C LEU A 413 -6.00 16.46 13.26
N ARG A 414 -6.66 17.56 12.89
CA ARG A 414 -7.61 17.58 11.76
C ARG A 414 -6.94 17.30 10.42
N ALA A 415 -5.71 17.78 10.23
CA ALA A 415 -4.94 17.48 9.01
C ALA A 415 -4.74 15.97 8.82
N LEU A 416 -4.55 15.23 9.92
CA LEU A 416 -4.42 13.76 9.89
C LEU A 416 -5.71 13.05 9.46
N LEU A 417 -6.89 13.67 9.63
CA LEU A 417 -8.16 13.08 9.19
C LEU A 417 -8.40 13.21 7.69
N VAL A 418 -7.89 14.27 7.08
CA VAL A 418 -8.06 14.58 5.64
C VAL A 418 -6.96 13.91 4.81
N GLY A 419 -5.79 13.68 5.39
CA GLY A 419 -4.68 12.99 4.74
C GLY A 419 -4.95 11.51 4.46
N ARG A 420 -4.17 10.92 3.55
CA ARG A 420 -4.16 9.47 3.28
C ARG A 420 -3.39 8.73 4.37
N HIS A 421 -3.90 8.76 5.61
CA HIS A 421 -3.34 8.05 6.75
C HIS A 421 -4.03 6.69 6.98
N ASP A 422 -3.36 5.79 7.70
CA ASP A 422 -3.94 4.50 8.05
C ASP A 422 -5.17 4.69 8.96
N LEU A 423 -5.94 3.62 9.15
CA LEU A 423 -7.16 3.69 9.95
C LEU A 423 -6.85 3.86 11.45
N GLY A 424 -5.78 3.26 11.95
CA GLY A 424 -5.38 3.33 13.36
C GLY A 424 -5.04 4.77 13.77
N LEU A 425 -4.17 5.43 13.01
CA LEU A 425 -3.80 6.83 13.24
C LEU A 425 -5.00 7.76 13.18
N ARG A 426 -5.90 7.58 12.21
CA ARG A 426 -7.12 8.39 12.11
C ARG A 426 -8.06 8.16 13.30
N THR A 427 -8.21 6.92 13.75
CA THR A 427 -9.00 6.60 14.94
C THR A 427 -8.40 7.25 16.19
N ALA A 428 -7.09 7.15 16.40
CA ALA A 428 -6.42 7.77 17.53
C ALA A 428 -6.50 9.32 17.48
N ALA A 429 -6.39 9.92 16.29
CA ALA A 429 -6.58 11.36 16.08
C ALA A 429 -8.02 11.81 16.41
N VAL A 430 -9.04 11.04 16.01
CA VAL A 430 -10.44 11.31 16.38
C VAL A 430 -10.62 11.22 17.90
N GLN A 431 -10.02 10.21 18.54
CA GLN A 431 -10.07 10.07 20.00
C GLN A 431 -9.41 11.26 20.71
N ALA A 432 -8.26 11.74 20.21
CA ALA A 432 -7.59 12.93 20.71
C ALA A 432 -8.49 14.18 20.59
N LEU A 433 -9.10 14.40 19.43
CA LEU A 433 -10.02 15.53 19.20
C LEU A 433 -11.25 15.47 20.11
N TRP A 434 -11.83 14.28 20.32
CA TRP A 434 -12.95 14.07 21.23
C TRP A 434 -12.56 14.39 22.69
N ARG A 435 -11.37 13.95 23.13
CA ARG A 435 -10.83 14.27 24.47
C ARG A 435 -10.61 15.78 24.65
N ILE A 436 -10.05 16.46 23.65
CA ILE A 436 -9.91 17.93 23.69
C ILE A 436 -11.27 18.63 23.78
N GLY A 437 -12.24 18.24 22.95
CA GLY A 437 -13.57 18.87 22.92
C GLY A 437 -14.36 18.68 24.22
N THR A 438 -14.15 17.56 24.92
CA THR A 438 -14.80 17.26 26.21
C THR A 438 -14.10 17.94 27.39
N ALA A 439 -12.77 18.01 27.40
CA ALA A 439 -12.00 18.63 28.47
C ALA A 439 -11.98 20.18 28.39
N HIS A 440 -12.11 20.76 27.19
CA HIS A 440 -11.99 22.21 26.95
C HIS A 440 -13.27 22.79 26.37
N ALA A 441 -14.15 23.32 27.24
CA ALA A 441 -15.52 23.74 26.90
C ALA A 441 -15.63 24.79 25.76
N GLU A 442 -14.64 25.66 25.58
CA GLU A 442 -14.57 26.64 24.47
C GLU A 442 -14.17 25.98 23.14
N ALA A 443 -13.31 24.95 23.19
CA ALA A 443 -12.90 24.22 21.99
C ALA A 443 -14.02 23.32 21.46
N GLY A 444 -14.81 22.69 22.36
CA GLY A 444 -15.98 21.90 21.98
C GLY A 444 -17.02 22.71 21.18
N LYS A 445 -17.25 23.99 21.55
CA LYS A 445 -18.13 24.90 20.79
C LYS A 445 -17.56 25.24 19.41
N ARG A 446 -16.27 25.57 19.33
CA ARG A 446 -15.59 25.90 18.06
C ARG A 446 -15.57 24.73 17.07
N CYS A 447 -15.44 23.50 17.55
CA CYS A 447 -15.52 22.30 16.69
C CYS A 447 -16.92 22.10 16.10
N ALA A 448 -17.98 22.28 16.91
CA ALA A 448 -19.37 22.15 16.44
C ALA A 448 -19.75 23.24 15.42
N GLU A 449 -19.32 24.48 15.64
CA GLU A 449 -19.61 25.61 14.74
C GLU A 449 -18.89 25.49 13.37
N GLN A 450 -17.72 24.84 13.31
CA GLN A 450 -16.99 24.63 12.05
C GLN A 450 -17.55 23.49 11.20
N GLU A 451 -18.23 22.51 11.80
CA GLU A 451 -18.95 21.45 11.07
C GLU A 451 -20.24 21.97 10.43
N GLU A 452 -20.98 22.85 11.10
CA GLU A 452 -22.17 23.51 10.53
C GLU A 452 -21.83 24.42 9.35
N GLY A 453 -20.66 25.09 9.37
CA GLY A 453 -20.19 25.92 8.26
C GLY A 453 -19.72 25.12 7.02
N SER A 454 -19.22 23.89 7.21
CA SER A 454 -18.73 23.04 6.10
C SER A 454 -19.81 22.15 5.48
N ALA A 455 -21.01 22.08 6.09
CA ALA A 455 -22.18 21.40 5.53
C ALA A 455 -23.02 22.30 4.59
N HIS A 456 -22.56 23.52 4.32
CA HIS A 456 -23.22 24.52 3.47
C HIS A 456 -22.37 24.98 2.27
N GLU A 457 -21.23 24.32 2.01
CA GLU A 457 -20.48 24.38 0.76
C GLU A 457 -20.39 22.97 0.16
#